data_AF-A0A5C7L929-F1
#
_entry.id   AF-A0A5C7L929-F1
#
_cell.length_a   1.000
_cell.length_b   1.000
_cell.length_c   1.000
_cell.angle_alpha   90.00
_cell.angle_beta   90.00
_cell.angle_gamma   90.00
#
_symmetry.space_group_name_H-M   'P 1'
#
loop_
_entity.id
_entity.type
_entity.pdbx_description
1 polymer ?
#
loop_
_entity_poly.entity_id
_entity_poly.type
_entity_poly.pdbx_seq_one_letter_code
_entity_poly.pdbx_strand_id
1 'polypeptide(L)'
;MLSFSSLFAIDETKARADGLKMPLVNIVDELLLMPLIRWQAAQIYQHFDNYFVPDTLTLCSILVRLTGLACLFYDAEPQFLPGVGRRAKRLIAGASFMVGYYFDCFDGYYARKYNKCTMFGCWLDHLNDITMCGAYFVLALRKKMWLSAALMAIMLVFVVNQVLLEEEAFGNHTEFFNLVTRLAAPFRLFRTSAFMRYFGTSSWFLVVACALALE
;
A
#
# COMPACT_ATOMS: atom_id res chain seq x y z
N MET A 1 -19.73 20.40 -8.33
CA MET A 1 -18.27 20.58 -8.49
C MET A 1 -17.67 20.69 -7.10
N LEU A 2 -16.73 19.81 -6.75
CA LEU A 2 -15.96 19.92 -5.50
C LEU A 2 -15.07 21.17 -5.59
N SER A 3 -15.05 22.01 -4.55
CA SER A 3 -14.11 23.13 -4.49
C SER A 3 -12.71 22.60 -4.20
N PHE A 4 -11.65 23.29 -4.66
CA PHE A 4 -10.27 22.90 -4.34
C PHE A 4 -10.02 22.79 -2.83
N SER A 5 -10.64 23.67 -2.03
CA SER A 5 -10.56 23.61 -0.57
C SER A 5 -11.19 22.35 0.03
N SER A 6 -12.24 21.79 -0.59
CA SER A 6 -12.89 20.57 -0.11
C SER A 6 -12.00 19.33 -0.24
N LEU A 7 -10.97 19.36 -1.09
CA LEU A 7 -10.00 18.26 -1.19
C LEU A 7 -9.16 18.10 0.09
N PHE A 8 -8.86 19.21 0.76
CA PHE A 8 -8.04 19.23 1.98
C PHE A 8 -8.88 19.27 3.26
N ALA A 9 -10.21 19.24 3.14
CA ALA A 9 -11.08 19.14 4.29
C ALA A 9 -10.91 17.78 4.98
N ILE A 10 -10.96 17.79 6.32
CA ILE A 10 -10.85 16.57 7.13
C ILE A 10 -12.14 15.75 6.97
N ASP A 11 -11.98 14.48 6.63
CA ASP A 11 -13.05 13.48 6.59
C ASP A 11 -13.12 12.75 7.94
N GLU A 12 -13.92 13.31 8.85
CA GLU A 12 -14.09 12.76 10.21
C GLU A 12 -14.74 11.38 10.22
N THR A 13 -15.42 10.98 9.14
CA THR A 13 -16.09 9.67 9.05
C THR A 13 -15.08 8.50 9.08
N LYS A 14 -13.81 8.80 8.79
CA LYS A 14 -12.70 7.84 8.79
C LYS A 14 -11.87 7.85 10.08
N ALA A 15 -12.16 8.72 11.04
CA ALA A 15 -11.44 8.78 12.31
C ALA A 15 -11.61 7.48 13.12
N ARG A 16 -10.53 6.94 13.69
CA ARG A 16 -10.57 5.72 14.50
C ARG A 16 -9.67 5.85 15.71
N ALA A 17 -10.19 5.52 16.89
CA ALA A 17 -9.45 5.61 18.14
C ALA A 17 -8.20 4.72 18.17
N ASP A 18 -8.18 3.60 17.43
CA ASP A 18 -7.03 2.69 17.33
C ASP A 18 -6.15 2.95 16.09
N GLY A 19 -6.63 3.75 15.12
CA GLY A 19 -5.96 4.03 13.84
C GLY A 19 -6.08 2.91 12.80
N LEU A 20 -6.72 1.79 13.15
CA LEU A 20 -6.78 0.63 12.28
C LEU A 20 -7.88 0.78 11.25
N LYS A 21 -7.66 0.19 10.05
CA LYS A 21 -8.69 0.12 9.02
C LYS A 21 -9.79 -0.81 9.53
N MET A 22 -9.48 -2.07 9.82
CA MET A 22 -10.44 -3.04 10.38
C MET A 22 -9.95 -3.62 11.72
N PRO A 23 -10.83 -4.23 12.54
CA PRO A 23 -10.43 -5.07 13.68
C PRO A 23 -9.61 -6.31 13.27
N LEU A 24 -9.56 -6.63 11.96
CA LEU A 24 -8.78 -7.71 11.39
C LEU A 24 -7.54 -7.14 10.71
N VAL A 25 -6.54 -6.84 11.52
CA VAL A 25 -5.19 -6.57 11.04
C VAL A 25 -4.58 -7.90 10.60
N ASN A 26 -3.98 -7.92 9.41
CA ASN A 26 -3.21 -9.08 8.98
C ASN A 26 -2.12 -9.39 10.02
N ILE A 27 -1.85 -10.67 10.28
CA ILE A 27 -0.89 -11.07 11.32
C ILE A 27 0.52 -10.52 11.07
N VAL A 28 0.93 -10.37 9.81
CA VAL A 28 2.21 -9.77 9.43
C VAL A 28 2.20 -8.30 9.81
N ASP A 29 1.13 -7.56 9.48
CA ASP A 29 1.00 -6.15 9.87
C ASP A 29 0.99 -5.99 11.38
N GLU A 30 0.18 -6.77 12.10
CA GLU A 30 0.02 -6.64 13.55
C GLU A 30 1.31 -6.97 14.32
N LEU A 31 2.06 -7.99 13.87
CA LEU A 31 3.27 -8.42 14.56
C LEU A 31 4.52 -7.67 14.11
N LEU A 32 4.63 -7.28 12.84
CA LEU A 32 5.87 -6.72 12.29
C LEU A 32 5.79 -5.20 12.10
N LEU A 33 4.70 -4.68 11.55
CA LEU A 33 4.63 -3.26 11.14
C LEU A 33 4.00 -2.38 12.22
N MET A 34 2.86 -2.79 12.76
CA MET A 34 2.04 -1.99 13.68
C MET A 34 2.76 -1.59 14.97
N PRO A 35 3.60 -2.42 15.62
CA PRO A 35 4.29 -1.98 16.84
C PRO A 35 5.19 -0.77 16.58
N LEU A 36 5.92 -0.79 15.46
CA LEU A 36 6.79 0.30 15.05
C LEU A 36 5.98 1.52 14.60
N ILE A 37 4.95 1.32 13.77
CA ILE A 37 4.07 2.39 13.28
C ILE A 37 3.40 3.10 14.45
N ARG A 38 2.82 2.37 15.42
CA ARG A 38 2.17 2.95 16.61
C ARG A 38 3.15 3.82 17.40
N TRP A 39 4.38 3.33 17.61
CA TRP A 39 5.42 4.09 18.31
C TRP A 39 5.82 5.35 17.54
N GLN A 40 6.16 5.23 16.25
CA GLN A 40 6.56 6.37 15.42
C GLN A 40 5.45 7.41 15.26
N ALA A 41 4.21 6.96 15.07
CA ALA A 41 3.03 7.82 14.96
C ALA A 41 2.87 8.69 16.21
N ALA A 42 3.00 8.10 17.40
CA ALA A 42 2.95 8.83 18.66
C ALA A 42 4.07 9.85 18.79
N GLN A 43 5.31 9.48 18.43
CA GLN A 43 6.44 10.41 18.46
C GLN A 43 6.26 11.57 17.48
N ILE A 44 5.85 11.29 16.25
CA ILE A 44 5.64 12.33 15.23
C ILE A 44 4.50 13.25 15.65
N TYR A 45 3.38 12.72 16.13
CA TYR A 45 2.24 13.54 16.56
C TYR A 45 2.57 14.51 17.70
N GLN A 46 3.43 14.09 18.64
CA GLN A 46 3.89 14.96 19.73
C GLN A 46 4.68 16.19 19.24
N HIS A 47 5.33 16.09 18.08
CA HIS A 47 6.18 17.16 17.53
C HIS A 47 5.53 17.89 16.33
N PHE A 48 4.64 17.22 15.61
CA PHE A 48 4.07 17.65 14.34
C PHE A 48 2.57 17.32 14.27
N ASP A 49 1.73 18.10 14.95
CA ASP A 49 0.27 18.03 14.81
C ASP A 49 -0.20 18.76 13.54
N ASN A 50 0.08 18.18 12.37
CA ASN A 50 -0.29 18.76 11.08
C ASN A 50 -0.97 17.73 10.17
N TYR A 51 -1.93 18.19 9.35
CA TYR A 51 -2.69 17.35 8.43
C TYR A 51 -1.88 16.90 7.20
N PHE A 52 -0.72 17.51 6.94
CA PHE A 52 0.18 17.11 5.85
C PHE A 52 1.05 15.89 6.16
N VAL A 53 1.06 15.41 7.41
CA VAL A 53 1.92 14.27 7.80
C VAL A 53 1.56 13.00 7.02
N PRO A 54 0.28 12.57 6.91
CA PRO A 54 -0.09 11.46 6.04
C PRO A 54 0.39 11.63 4.60
N ASP A 55 0.12 12.79 3.98
CA ASP A 55 0.50 13.03 2.59
C ASP A 55 2.03 12.96 2.40
N THR A 56 2.80 13.42 3.38
CA THR A 56 4.26 13.31 3.37
C THR A 56 4.72 11.86 3.45
N LEU A 57 4.06 11.04 4.28
CA LEU A 57 4.33 9.61 4.36
C LEU A 57 3.97 8.90 3.05
N THR A 58 2.87 9.26 2.39
CA THR A 58 2.53 8.75 1.04
C THR A 58 3.59 9.15 0.01
N LEU A 59 4.11 10.39 0.05
CA LEU A 59 5.21 10.81 -0.81
C LEU A 59 6.50 10.02 -0.54
N CYS A 60 6.81 9.70 0.73
CA CYS A 60 7.91 8.79 1.06
C CYS A 60 7.67 7.39 0.47
N SER A 61 6.46 6.85 0.56
CA SER A 61 6.07 5.58 -0.10
C SER A 61 6.37 5.62 -1.60
N ILE A 62 5.90 6.66 -2.29
CA ILE A 62 6.11 6.88 -3.73
C ILE A 62 7.61 6.91 -4.07
N LEU A 63 8.40 7.74 -3.39
CA LEU A 63 9.83 7.92 -3.69
C LEU A 63 10.63 6.64 -3.50
N VAL A 64 10.34 5.89 -2.43
CA VAL A 64 11.01 4.61 -2.17
C VAL A 64 10.59 3.57 -3.21
N ARG A 65 9.30 3.44 -3.54
CA ARG A 65 8.82 2.50 -4.58
C ARG A 65 9.39 2.85 -5.97
N LEU A 66 9.51 4.14 -6.31
CA LEU A 66 10.18 4.59 -7.54
C LEU A 66 11.64 4.17 -7.60
N THR A 67 12.36 4.22 -6.48
CA THR A 67 13.73 3.71 -6.39
C THR A 67 13.77 2.21 -6.73
N GLY A 68 12.81 1.43 -6.19
CA GLY A 68 12.68 0.01 -6.51
C GLY A 68 12.37 -0.25 -8.00
N LEU A 69 11.44 0.51 -8.58
CA LEU A 69 11.13 0.44 -10.01
C LEU A 69 12.35 0.77 -10.88
N ALA A 70 13.13 1.79 -10.52
CA ALA A 70 14.36 2.13 -11.23
C ALA A 70 15.39 0.99 -11.15
N CYS A 71 15.55 0.37 -9.98
CA CYS A 71 16.41 -0.81 -9.81
C CYS A 71 15.98 -2.00 -10.68
N LEU A 72 14.67 -2.24 -10.87
CA LEU A 72 14.17 -3.29 -11.77
C LEU A 72 14.32 -2.92 -13.24
N PHE A 73 14.05 -1.66 -13.59
CA PHE A 73 14.13 -1.19 -14.97
C PHE A 73 15.56 -1.29 -15.51
N TYR A 74 16.54 -0.85 -14.72
CA TYR A 74 17.96 -0.82 -15.04
C TYR A 74 18.76 -1.99 -14.43
N ASP A 75 18.10 -3.10 -14.10
CA ASP A 75 18.74 -4.26 -13.46
C ASP A 75 19.88 -4.86 -14.29
N ALA A 76 19.76 -4.79 -15.62
CA ALA A 76 20.75 -5.26 -16.59
C ALA A 76 21.82 -4.23 -16.97
N GLU A 77 21.64 -2.94 -16.65
CA GLU A 77 22.52 -1.85 -17.07
C GLU A 77 23.67 -1.64 -16.06
N PRO A 78 24.94 -1.93 -16.39
CA PRO A 78 26.05 -1.84 -15.43
C PRO A 78 26.31 -0.42 -14.90
N GLN A 79 26.00 0.61 -15.70
CA GLN A 79 26.18 2.02 -15.36
C GLN A 79 25.19 2.53 -14.31
N PHE A 80 24.03 1.88 -14.17
CA PHE A 80 23.07 2.22 -13.12
C PHE A 80 23.47 1.50 -11.83
N LEU A 81 23.83 2.24 -10.78
CA LEU A 81 24.47 1.72 -9.56
C LEU A 81 25.73 0.90 -9.87
N PRO A 82 26.83 1.55 -10.29
CA PRO A 82 28.08 0.86 -10.63
C PRO A 82 28.60 0.00 -9.49
N GLY A 83 29.06 -1.21 -9.82
CA GLY A 83 29.56 -2.19 -8.83
C GLY A 83 28.47 -3.02 -8.16
N VAL A 84 27.18 -2.72 -8.37
CA VAL A 84 26.08 -3.52 -7.84
C VAL A 84 25.61 -4.53 -8.88
N GLY A 85 25.70 -5.82 -8.56
CA GLY A 85 25.24 -6.89 -9.46
C GLY A 85 23.72 -6.91 -9.65
N ARG A 86 23.25 -7.50 -10.75
CA ARG A 86 21.81 -7.60 -11.09
C ARG A 86 20.95 -8.14 -9.93
N ARG A 87 21.41 -9.23 -9.29
CA ARG A 87 20.70 -9.84 -8.15
C ARG A 87 20.56 -8.87 -6.98
N ALA A 88 21.63 -8.13 -6.66
CA ALA A 88 21.58 -7.13 -5.61
C ALA A 88 20.62 -5.97 -5.93
N LYS A 89 20.57 -5.50 -7.20
CA LYS A 89 19.56 -4.50 -7.63
C LYS A 89 18.13 -5.00 -7.44
N ARG A 90 17.86 -6.28 -7.76
CA ARG A 90 16.54 -6.89 -7.55
C ARG A 90 16.17 -7.03 -6.07
N LEU A 91 17.15 -7.36 -5.22
CA LEU A 91 16.97 -7.34 -3.76
C LEU A 91 16.68 -5.92 -3.24
N ILE A 92 17.40 -4.91 -3.72
CA ILE A 92 17.14 -3.50 -3.40
C ILE A 92 15.73 -3.13 -3.83
N ALA A 93 15.27 -3.58 -5.00
CA ALA A 93 13.91 -3.35 -5.44
C ALA A 93 12.87 -3.96 -4.50
N GLY A 94 13.02 -5.25 -4.14
CA GLY A 94 12.11 -5.90 -3.18
C GLY A 94 12.09 -5.19 -1.82
N ALA A 95 13.26 -4.84 -1.29
CA ALA A 95 13.36 -4.07 -0.05
C ALA A 95 12.69 -2.69 -0.17
N SER A 96 12.87 -2.01 -1.30
CA SER A 96 12.25 -0.71 -1.56
C SER A 96 10.71 -0.81 -1.60
N PHE A 97 10.15 -1.85 -2.24
CA PHE A 97 8.71 -2.08 -2.22
C PHE A 97 8.18 -2.36 -0.81
N MET A 98 8.91 -3.13 0.00
CA MET A 98 8.55 -3.40 1.40
C MET A 98 8.59 -2.14 2.27
N VAL A 99 9.63 -1.32 2.15
CA VAL A 99 9.74 -0.04 2.88
C VAL A 99 8.69 0.95 2.38
N GLY A 100 8.40 0.98 1.09
CA GLY A 100 7.30 1.75 0.53
C GLY A 100 5.95 1.35 1.13
N TYR A 101 5.65 0.04 1.16
CA TYR A 101 4.45 -0.51 1.81
C TYR A 101 4.38 -0.19 3.31
N TYR A 102 5.52 -0.13 4.01
CA TYR A 102 5.54 0.35 5.39
C TYR A 102 5.02 1.79 5.51
N PHE A 103 5.50 2.72 4.67
CA PHE A 103 5.06 4.11 4.68
C PHE A 103 3.58 4.27 4.30
N ASP A 104 3.12 3.46 3.36
CA ASP A 104 1.72 3.33 2.92
C ASP A 104 0.79 2.90 4.08
N CYS A 105 1.20 1.90 4.85
CA CYS A 105 0.45 1.50 6.04
C CYS A 105 0.50 2.58 7.13
N PHE A 106 1.62 3.29 7.24
CA PHE A 106 1.83 4.32 8.24
C PHE A 106 0.95 5.55 7.95
N ASP A 107 0.87 6.03 6.69
CA ASP A 107 0.07 7.21 6.36
C ASP A 107 -1.41 7.04 6.76
N GLY A 108 -2.00 5.90 6.44
CA GLY A 108 -3.38 5.61 6.74
C GLY A 108 -3.60 5.42 8.23
N TYR A 109 -2.67 4.77 8.93
CA TYR A 109 -2.72 4.64 10.38
C TYR A 109 -2.74 6.01 11.05
N TYR A 110 -1.78 6.88 10.69
CA TYR A 110 -1.66 8.21 11.26
C TYR A 110 -2.91 9.05 10.97
N ALA A 111 -3.36 9.04 9.73
CA ALA A 111 -4.53 9.79 9.28
C ALA A 111 -5.79 9.41 10.09
N ARG A 112 -6.04 8.12 10.28
CA ARG A 112 -7.22 7.65 11.04
C ARG A 112 -7.07 7.88 12.54
N LYS A 113 -5.89 7.60 13.11
CA LYS A 113 -5.62 7.69 14.55
C LYS A 113 -5.79 9.11 15.08
N TYR A 114 -5.34 10.09 14.31
CA TYR A 114 -5.29 11.51 14.72
C TYR A 114 -6.30 12.40 14.01
N ASN A 115 -7.31 11.80 13.36
CA ASN A 115 -8.36 12.52 12.61
C ASN A 115 -7.77 13.52 11.59
N LYS A 116 -6.83 13.05 10.77
CA LYS A 116 -6.16 13.81 9.70
C LYS A 116 -6.46 13.24 8.30
N CYS A 117 -7.47 12.38 8.15
CA CYS A 117 -7.89 11.90 6.84
C CYS A 117 -8.41 13.07 6.01
N THR A 118 -7.92 13.24 4.78
CA THR A 118 -8.46 14.20 3.80
C THR A 118 -8.86 13.47 2.53
N MET A 119 -9.69 14.10 1.67
CA MET A 119 -9.97 13.51 0.36
C MET A 119 -8.72 13.46 -0.51
N PHE A 120 -7.90 14.52 -0.50
CA PHE A 120 -6.65 14.60 -1.25
C PHE A 120 -5.70 13.44 -0.88
N GLY A 121 -5.45 13.24 0.42
CA GLY A 121 -4.58 12.16 0.90
C GLY A 121 -5.14 10.79 0.49
N CYS A 122 -6.46 10.59 0.59
CA CYS A 122 -7.10 9.36 0.13
C CYS A 122 -6.90 9.12 -1.38
N TRP A 123 -7.04 10.16 -2.21
CA TRP A 123 -6.79 10.06 -3.65
C TRP A 123 -5.31 9.78 -3.97
N LEU A 124 -4.39 10.44 -3.26
CA LEU A 124 -2.96 10.27 -3.44
C LEU A 124 -2.50 8.84 -3.10
N ASP A 125 -2.96 8.30 -1.97
CA ASP A 125 -2.74 6.93 -1.50
C ASP A 125 -3.18 5.89 -2.55
N HIS A 126 -4.42 5.99 -3.01
CA HIS A 126 -4.96 5.02 -3.99
C HIS A 126 -4.29 5.15 -5.36
N LEU A 127 -3.97 6.38 -5.79
CA LEU A 127 -3.25 6.60 -7.04
C LEU A 127 -1.83 6.03 -6.96
N ASN A 128 -1.15 6.19 -5.83
CA ASN A 128 0.15 5.58 -5.56
C ASN A 128 0.08 4.05 -5.69
N ASP A 129 -0.87 3.41 -5.02
CA ASP A 129 -1.02 1.96 -5.05
C ASP A 129 -1.26 1.41 -6.45
N ILE A 130 -2.22 2.00 -7.18
CA ILE A 130 -2.53 1.57 -8.56
C ILE A 130 -1.33 1.79 -9.47
N THR A 131 -0.67 2.95 -9.38
CA THR A 131 0.45 3.31 -10.26
C THR A 131 1.67 2.44 -9.99
N MET A 132 2.07 2.27 -8.72
CA MET A 132 3.26 1.50 -8.37
C MET A 132 3.07 0.01 -8.60
N CYS A 133 1.91 -0.55 -8.25
CA CYS A 133 1.60 -1.96 -8.53
C CYS A 133 1.47 -2.19 -10.03
N GLY A 134 0.80 -1.31 -10.77
CA GLY A 134 0.64 -1.41 -12.21
C GLY A 134 1.99 -1.33 -12.95
N ALA A 135 2.83 -0.35 -12.59
CA ALA A 135 4.17 -0.20 -13.16
C ALA A 135 5.04 -1.42 -12.89
N TYR A 136 5.04 -1.94 -11.66
CA TYR A 136 5.78 -3.15 -11.33
C TYR A 136 5.27 -4.36 -12.13
N PHE A 137 3.95 -4.56 -12.21
CA PHE A 137 3.39 -5.67 -12.97
C PHE A 137 3.77 -5.63 -14.45
N VAL A 138 3.70 -4.45 -15.09
CA VAL A 138 4.15 -4.27 -16.48
C VAL A 138 5.63 -4.56 -16.64
N LEU A 139 6.49 -4.10 -15.72
CA LEU A 139 7.93 -4.40 -15.76
C LEU A 139 8.20 -5.90 -15.58
N ALA A 140 7.51 -6.56 -14.66
CA ALA A 140 7.65 -7.99 -14.45
C ALA A 140 7.34 -8.78 -15.73
N LEU A 141 6.24 -8.44 -16.42
CA LEU A 141 5.90 -9.05 -17.72
C LEU A 141 6.96 -8.76 -18.79
N ARG A 142 7.40 -7.51 -18.95
CA ARG A 142 8.39 -7.13 -19.96
C ARG A 142 9.75 -7.80 -19.74
N LYS A 143 10.14 -7.99 -18.48
CA LYS A 143 11.41 -8.63 -18.09
C LYS A 143 11.29 -10.15 -17.97
N LYS A 144 10.12 -10.73 -18.29
CA LYS A 144 9.82 -12.18 -18.20
C LYS A 144 9.99 -12.75 -16.78
N MET A 145 9.69 -11.95 -15.76
CA MET A 145 9.71 -12.33 -14.35
C MET A 145 8.38 -12.99 -13.99
N TRP A 146 8.17 -14.20 -14.52
CA TRP A 146 6.87 -14.86 -14.52
C TRP A 146 6.36 -15.22 -13.14
N LEU A 147 7.26 -15.58 -12.21
CA LEU A 147 6.87 -15.89 -10.84
C LEU A 147 6.37 -14.62 -10.15
N SER A 148 7.11 -13.52 -10.29
CA SER A 148 6.71 -12.21 -9.73
C SER A 148 5.38 -11.74 -10.31
N ALA A 149 5.21 -11.81 -11.65
CA ALA A 149 3.97 -11.43 -12.31
C ALA A 149 2.78 -12.30 -11.88
N ALA A 150 2.96 -13.62 -11.77
CA ALA A 150 1.91 -14.52 -11.30
C ALA A 150 1.51 -14.22 -9.85
N LEU A 151 2.48 -14.01 -8.96
CA LEU A 151 2.22 -13.66 -7.56
C LEU A 151 1.50 -12.32 -7.42
N MET A 152 1.84 -11.33 -8.25
CA MET A 152 1.12 -10.05 -8.29
C MET A 152 -0.32 -10.20 -8.79
N ALA A 153 -0.55 -11.03 -9.81
CA ALA A 153 -1.92 -11.31 -10.28
C ALA A 153 -2.75 -12.00 -9.20
N ILE A 154 -2.16 -12.95 -8.46
CA ILE A 154 -2.81 -13.59 -7.30
C ILE A 154 -3.08 -12.56 -6.21
N MET A 155 -2.11 -11.73 -5.86
CA MET A 155 -2.27 -10.64 -4.88
C MET A 155 -3.43 -9.71 -5.25
N LEU A 156 -3.59 -9.34 -6.53
CA LEU A 156 -4.68 -8.50 -6.99
C LEU A 156 -6.05 -9.11 -6.67
N VAL A 157 -6.21 -10.42 -6.84
CA VAL A 157 -7.45 -11.13 -6.47
C VAL A 157 -7.74 -10.98 -4.98
N PHE A 158 -6.70 -11.07 -4.14
CA PHE A 158 -6.84 -10.87 -2.68
C PHE A 158 -7.18 -9.42 -2.32
N VAL A 159 -6.50 -8.43 -2.92
CA VAL A 159 -6.76 -7.01 -2.68
C VAL A 159 -8.21 -6.66 -3.03
N VAL A 160 -8.70 -7.12 -4.19
CA VAL A 160 -10.10 -6.92 -4.62
C VAL A 160 -11.09 -7.48 -3.59
N ASN A 161 -10.84 -8.68 -3.08
CA ASN A 161 -11.67 -9.28 -2.05
C ASN A 161 -11.54 -8.56 -0.70
N GLN A 162 -10.36 -8.04 -0.36
CA GLN A 162 -10.13 -7.28 0.86
C GLN A 162 -10.94 -5.99 0.85
N VAL A 163 -10.89 -5.24 -0.26
CA VAL A 163 -11.65 -4.00 -0.44
C VAL A 163 -13.16 -4.25 -0.33
N LEU A 164 -13.69 -5.32 -0.94
CA LEU A 164 -15.11 -5.66 -0.81
C LEU A 164 -15.53 -5.92 0.64
N LEU A 165 -14.74 -6.69 1.39
CA LEU A 165 -15.04 -7.01 2.79
C LEU A 165 -14.90 -5.79 3.70
N GLU A 166 -13.91 -4.94 3.43
CA GLU A 166 -13.70 -3.68 4.13
C GLU A 166 -14.90 -2.74 3.94
N GLU A 167 -15.32 -2.52 2.70
CA GLU A 167 -16.44 -1.62 2.39
C GLU A 167 -17.77 -2.09 2.98
N GLU A 168 -18.03 -3.40 2.97
CA GLU A 168 -19.19 -3.99 3.66
C GLU A 168 -19.14 -3.77 5.17
N ALA A 169 -17.95 -3.85 5.79
CA ALA A 169 -17.78 -3.65 7.22
C ALA A 169 -17.92 -2.18 7.63
N PHE A 170 -17.53 -1.23 6.77
CA PHE A 170 -17.58 0.20 7.10
C PHE A 170 -18.95 0.83 6.88
N GLY A 171 -19.75 0.34 5.92
CA GLY A 171 -21.04 0.92 5.57
C GLY A 171 -20.99 2.38 5.07
N ASN A 172 -19.79 2.93 4.84
CA ASN A 172 -19.56 4.31 4.42
C ASN A 172 -19.03 4.34 3.00
N HIS A 173 -19.95 4.37 2.04
CA HIS A 173 -19.60 4.32 0.64
C HIS A 173 -19.27 5.70 0.08
N THR A 174 -18.00 5.94 -0.24
CA THR A 174 -17.64 7.05 -1.15
C THR A 174 -18.02 6.68 -2.59
N GLU A 175 -18.20 7.67 -3.49
CA GLU A 175 -18.47 7.39 -4.90
C GLU A 175 -17.38 6.54 -5.56
N PHE A 176 -16.11 6.78 -5.21
CA PHE A 176 -14.98 5.99 -5.69
C PHE A 176 -15.10 4.53 -5.24
N PHE A 177 -15.30 4.29 -3.95
CA PHE A 177 -15.43 2.93 -3.44
C PHE A 177 -16.70 2.23 -3.94
N ASN A 178 -17.80 2.95 -4.15
CA ASN A 178 -18.99 2.43 -4.83
C ASN A 178 -18.68 1.91 -6.24
N LEU A 179 -17.88 2.65 -7.02
CA LEU A 179 -17.46 2.19 -8.33
C LEU A 179 -16.56 0.95 -8.22
N VAL A 180 -15.54 1.00 -7.37
CA VAL A 180 -14.59 -0.11 -7.18
C VAL A 180 -15.31 -1.37 -6.73
N THR A 181 -16.18 -1.28 -5.72
CA THR A 181 -16.97 -2.42 -5.22
C THR A 181 -17.91 -2.99 -6.26
N ARG A 182 -18.58 -2.16 -7.08
CA ARG A 182 -19.42 -2.65 -8.19
C ARG A 182 -18.61 -3.41 -9.24
N LEU A 183 -17.43 -2.91 -9.59
CA LEU A 183 -16.54 -3.57 -10.55
C LEU A 183 -15.91 -4.85 -9.96
N ALA A 184 -15.64 -4.85 -8.66
CA ALA A 184 -15.06 -5.96 -7.92
C ALA A 184 -16.06 -7.06 -7.59
N ALA A 185 -17.35 -6.75 -7.45
CA ALA A 185 -18.38 -7.67 -6.97
C ALA A 185 -18.44 -9.02 -7.73
N PRO A 186 -18.29 -9.08 -9.07
CA PRO A 186 -18.22 -10.36 -9.80
C PRO A 186 -17.02 -11.24 -9.43
N PHE A 187 -15.98 -10.67 -8.83
CA PHE A 187 -14.74 -11.36 -8.43
C PHE A 187 -14.71 -11.69 -6.92
N ARG A 188 -15.85 -11.62 -6.23
CA ARG A 188 -15.95 -11.99 -4.83
C ARG A 188 -15.78 -13.49 -4.66
N LEU A 189 -14.63 -13.88 -4.11
CA LEU A 189 -14.28 -15.24 -3.74
C LEU A 189 -14.52 -15.53 -2.26
N PHE A 190 -14.29 -14.54 -1.38
CA PHE A 190 -14.37 -14.73 0.07
C PHE A 190 -15.61 -14.06 0.66
N ARG A 191 -16.29 -14.79 1.56
CA ARG A 191 -17.41 -14.30 2.36
C ARG A 191 -17.02 -13.88 3.76
N THR A 192 -15.88 -14.35 4.24
CA THR A 192 -15.39 -14.08 5.60
C THR A 192 -13.99 -13.48 5.53
N SER A 193 -13.71 -12.62 6.49
CA SER A 193 -12.42 -11.95 6.66
C SER A 193 -11.40 -12.79 7.46
N ALA A 194 -11.80 -13.98 7.95
CA ALA A 194 -10.93 -14.89 8.70
C ALA A 194 -9.67 -15.30 7.91
N PHE A 195 -9.80 -15.50 6.60
CA PHE A 195 -8.67 -15.83 5.74
C PHE A 195 -7.72 -14.64 5.52
N MET A 196 -8.27 -13.43 5.38
CA MET A 196 -7.49 -12.20 5.17
C MET A 196 -6.57 -11.86 6.34
N ARG A 197 -6.90 -12.36 7.54
CA ARG A 197 -6.02 -12.26 8.71
C ARG A 197 -4.63 -12.88 8.46
N TYR A 198 -4.52 -13.90 7.61
CA TYR A 198 -3.26 -14.57 7.32
C TYR A 198 -2.69 -14.18 5.95
N PHE A 199 -3.55 -13.94 4.97
CA PHE A 199 -3.16 -13.70 3.56
C PHE A 199 -3.67 -12.35 3.03
N GLY A 200 -3.42 -11.30 3.79
CA GLY A 200 -3.69 -9.92 3.41
C GLY A 200 -2.58 -9.35 2.52
N THR A 201 -2.74 -8.08 2.17
CA THR A 201 -1.85 -7.36 1.24
C THR A 201 -0.38 -7.41 1.67
N SER A 202 -0.07 -7.23 2.96
CA SER A 202 1.28 -7.30 3.52
C SER A 202 1.98 -8.65 3.34
N SER A 203 1.29 -9.75 3.63
CA SER A 203 1.81 -11.10 3.40
C SER A 203 2.21 -11.29 1.94
N TRP A 204 1.38 -10.80 1.00
CA TRP A 204 1.65 -10.92 -0.42
C TRP A 204 2.80 -10.03 -0.90
N PHE A 205 2.89 -8.79 -0.41
CA PHE A 205 4.04 -7.93 -0.70
C PHE A 205 5.36 -8.58 -0.26
N LEU A 206 5.40 -9.21 0.92
CA LEU A 206 6.57 -9.94 1.38
C LEU A 206 6.92 -11.11 0.46
N VAL A 207 5.93 -11.90 0.05
CA VAL A 207 6.12 -13.04 -0.87
C VAL A 207 6.64 -12.57 -2.23
N VAL A 208 6.06 -11.50 -2.78
CA VAL A 208 6.48 -10.91 -4.06
C VAL A 208 7.89 -10.32 -3.95
N ALA A 209 8.22 -9.63 -2.86
CA ALA A 209 9.56 -9.09 -2.63
C ALA A 209 10.62 -10.20 -2.51
N CYS A 210 10.29 -11.32 -1.86
CA CYS A 210 11.15 -12.50 -1.81
C CYS A 210 11.32 -13.17 -3.18
N ALA A 211 10.27 -13.19 -4.01
CA ALA A 211 10.34 -13.77 -5.36
C ALA A 211 11.36 -13.04 -6.27
N LEU A 212 11.53 -11.72 -6.09
CA LEU A 212 12.56 -10.95 -6.80
C LEU A 212 13.98 -11.46 -6.59
N ALA A 213 14.25 -12.10 -5.45
CA ALA A 213 15.56 -12.69 -5.15
C ALA A 213 15.85 -13.99 -5.93
N LEU A 214 14.80 -14.62 -6.46
CA LEU A 214 14.81 -15.92 -7.13
C LEU A 214 14.80 -15.80 -8.66
N GLU A 215 14.34 -14.65 -9.18
CA GLU A 215 14.34 -14.31 -10.61
C GLU A 215 15.74 -13.89 -11.08
#